data_AF-A0A9W9M698-F1
#
_entry.id   AF-A0A9W9M698-F1
#
_cell.length_a   1.000
_cell.length_b   1.000
_cell.length_c   1.000
_cell.angle_alpha   90.00
_cell.angle_beta   90.00
_cell.angle_gamma   90.00
#
_symmetry.space_group_name_H-M   'P 1'
#
loop_
_entity.id
_entity.type
_entity.pdbx_description
1 polymer ?
#
loop_
_entity_poly.entity_id
_entity_poly.type
_entity_poly.pdbx_seq_one_letter_code
_entity_poly.pdbx_strand_id
1 'polypeptide(L)'
;MVRGPELPPYVRERICELKRSAKWGAKRIQKYARSVPRPGAPRKLTEEDRDRVYDAIQSCPDITREDLLAEVDYKVKVVSI
;
A
#
# COMPACT_ATOMS: atom_id res chain seq x y z
N MET A 1 5.02 16.49 -8.77
CA MET A 1 3.87 15.61 -8.47
C MET A 1 2.95 15.64 -9.67
N VAL A 2 2.66 14.49 -10.28
CA VAL A 2 1.63 14.42 -11.33
C VAL A 2 0.27 14.63 -10.69
N ARG A 3 -0.59 15.43 -11.33
CA ARG A 3 -1.99 15.58 -10.90
C ARG A 3 -2.67 14.22 -11.02
N GLY A 4 -3.49 13.89 -10.00
CA GLY A 4 -4.33 12.70 -10.05
C GLY A 4 -5.48 12.85 -11.06
N PRO A 5 -6.24 11.76 -11.30
CA PRO A 5 -7.41 11.80 -12.16
C PRO A 5 -8.45 12.80 -11.63
N GLU A 6 -9.19 13.41 -12.55
CA GLU A 6 -10.27 14.33 -12.22
C GLU A 6 -11.41 13.61 -11.46
N LEU A 7 -11.98 14.29 -10.47
CA LEU A 7 -13.08 13.74 -9.68
C LEU A 7 -14.35 13.62 -10.52
N PRO A 8 -15.12 12.51 -10.39
CA PRO A 8 -16.40 12.37 -11.06
C PRO A 8 -17.37 13.53 -10.72
N PRO A 9 -18.25 13.96 -11.65
CA PRO A 9 -19.17 15.08 -11.43
C PRO A 9 -20.03 14.95 -10.16
N TYR A 10 -20.56 13.75 -9.88
CA TYR A 10 -21.38 13.48 -8.70
C TYR A 10 -20.61 13.67 -7.38
N VAL A 11 -19.30 13.36 -7.37
CA VAL A 11 -18.44 13.56 -6.19
C VAL A 11 -18.19 15.04 -5.97
N ARG A 12 -17.96 15.79 -7.04
CA ARG A 12 -17.75 17.25 -6.98
C ARG A 12 -19.00 17.95 -6.46
N GLU A 13 -20.18 17.57 -6.94
CA GLU A 13 -21.46 18.10 -6.46
C GLU A 13 -21.65 17.85 -4.95
N ARG A 14 -21.40 16.61 -4.50
CA ARG A 14 -21.47 16.25 -3.08
C ARG A 14 -20.50 17.06 -2.21
N ILE A 15 -19.26 17.29 -2.69
CA ILE A 15 -18.28 18.15 -1.99
C ILE A 15 -18.81 19.59 -1.89
N CYS A 16 -19.38 20.13 -2.97
CA CYS A 16 -19.95 21.47 -2.99
C CYS A 16 -21.15 21.62 -2.04
N GLU A 17 -22.01 20.61 -1.93
CA GLU A 17 -23.12 20.57 -0.97
C GLU A 17 -22.63 20.57 0.48
N LEU A 18 -21.68 19.69 0.82
CA LEU A 18 -21.08 19.63 2.17
C LEU A 18 -20.38 20.94 2.55
N LYS A 19 -19.78 21.62 1.57
CA LYS A 19 -19.13 22.91 1.76
C LYS A 19 -20.13 24.04 2.00
N ARG A 20 -21.19 24.11 1.19
CA ARG A 20 -22.18 25.21 1.22
C ARG A 20 -23.20 25.04 2.34
N SER A 21 -23.85 23.88 2.42
CA SER A 21 -24.98 23.64 3.32
C SER A 21 -24.50 23.32 4.73
N ALA A 22 -23.56 22.38 4.86
CA ALA A 22 -23.09 21.92 6.16
C ALA A 22 -21.89 22.75 6.69
N LYS A 23 -21.35 23.67 5.88
CA LYS A 23 -20.16 24.49 6.18
C LYS A 23 -18.95 23.65 6.63
N TRP A 24 -18.78 22.45 6.07
CA TRP A 24 -17.69 21.58 6.50
C TRP A 24 -16.32 22.10 6.02
N GLY A 25 -15.33 21.99 6.89
CA GLY A 25 -13.92 22.20 6.54
C GLY A 25 -13.40 21.09 5.61
N ALA A 26 -12.38 21.41 4.80
CA ALA A 26 -11.81 20.47 3.84
C ALA A 26 -11.36 19.14 4.46
N LYS A 27 -10.72 19.19 5.65
CA LYS A 27 -10.31 18.00 6.41
C LYS A 27 -11.48 17.08 6.77
N ARG A 28 -12.65 17.65 7.12
CA ARG A 28 -13.85 16.90 7.50
C ARG A 28 -14.49 16.23 6.27
N ILE A 29 -14.55 16.95 5.15
CA ILE A 29 -15.03 16.42 3.86
C ILE A 29 -14.12 15.28 3.40
N GLN A 30 -12.80 15.46 3.45
CA GLN A 30 -11.82 14.44 3.09
C GLN A 30 -11.94 13.17 3.93
N LYS A 31 -12.17 13.30 5.24
CA LYS A 31 -12.40 12.16 6.14
C LYS A 31 -13.70 11.42 5.82
N TYR A 32 -14.77 12.17 5.52
CA TYR A 32 -16.07 11.60 5.17
C TYR A 32 -16.07 10.87 3.83
N ALA A 33 -15.35 11.39 2.83
CA ALA A 33 -15.26 10.82 1.49
C ALA A 33 -14.44 9.51 1.39
N ARG A 34 -14.12 8.87 2.52
CA ARG A 34 -13.27 7.67 2.64
C ARG A 34 -11.89 7.92 2.03
N SER A 35 -10.94 8.38 2.85
CA SER A 35 -9.54 8.44 2.44
C SER A 35 -9.05 7.04 2.11
N VAL A 36 -8.95 6.70 0.82
CA VAL A 36 -8.18 5.53 0.40
C VAL A 36 -6.74 5.81 0.81
N PRO A 37 -6.08 4.92 1.57
CA PRO A 37 -4.67 5.05 1.86
C PRO A 37 -3.93 5.28 0.54
N ARG A 38 -2.97 6.20 0.52
CA ARG A 38 -2.14 6.34 -0.67
C ARG A 38 -1.52 4.98 -0.97
N PRO A 39 -1.68 4.42 -2.18
CA PRO A 39 -0.98 3.20 -2.51
C PRO A 39 0.51 3.45 -2.27
N GLY A 40 1.09 2.63 -1.38
CA GLY A 40 2.52 2.67 -1.14
C GLY A 40 3.27 2.17 -2.37
N ALA A 41 4.60 2.22 -2.32
CA ALA A 41 5.40 1.50 -3.30
C ALA A 41 4.97 0.03 -3.31
N PRO A 42 4.86 -0.61 -4.49
CA PRO A 42 4.57 -2.03 -4.56
C PRO A 42 5.62 -2.81 -3.78
N ARG A 43 5.21 -3.94 -3.20
CA ARG A 43 6.15 -4.85 -2.53
C ARG A 43 7.16 -5.36 -3.55
N LYS A 44 8.40 -5.55 -3.11
CA LYS A 44 9.49 -6.06 -3.96
C LYS A 44 9.38 -7.57 -4.20
N LEU A 45 8.77 -8.30 -3.27
CA LEU A 45 8.52 -9.73 -3.38
C LEU A 45 7.10 -9.97 -3.88
N THR A 46 6.97 -10.93 -4.79
CA THR A 46 5.68 -11.45 -5.26
C THR A 46 4.99 -12.26 -4.16
N GLU A 47 3.73 -12.66 -4.39
CA GLU A 47 3.04 -13.53 -3.43
C GLU A 47 3.74 -14.90 -3.36
N GLU A 48 4.09 -15.47 -4.52
CA GLU A 48 4.75 -16.78 -4.60
C GLU A 48 6.15 -16.77 -3.97
N ASP A 49 6.90 -15.67 -4.10
CA ASP A 49 8.21 -15.52 -3.44
C ASP A 49 8.08 -15.61 -1.90
N ARG A 50 7.00 -15.07 -1.33
CA ARG A 50 6.80 -15.14 0.12
C ARG A 50 6.40 -16.55 0.55
N ASP A 51 5.57 -17.22 -0.25
CA ASP A 51 5.12 -18.57 0.06
C ASP A 51 6.32 -19.53 0.09
N ARG A 52 7.25 -19.42 -0.87
CA ARG A 52 8.54 -20.14 -0.84
C ARG A 52 9.33 -19.88 0.44
N VAL A 53 9.44 -18.61 0.86
CA VAL A 53 10.12 -18.24 2.10
C VAL A 53 9.44 -18.86 3.32
N TYR A 54 8.11 -18.86 3.37
CA TYR A 54 7.36 -19.48 4.47
C TYR A 54 7.54 -21.00 4.50
N ASP A 55 7.45 -21.67 3.35
CA ASP A 55 7.66 -23.12 3.23
C ASP A 55 9.08 -23.50 3.64
N ALA A 56 10.09 -22.73 3.24
CA ALA A 56 11.48 -22.97 3.60
C ALA A 56 11.71 -22.85 5.12
N ILE A 57 11.11 -21.86 5.78
CA ILE A 57 11.17 -21.68 7.24
C ILE A 57 10.42 -22.82 7.96
N GLN A 58 9.27 -23.25 7.44
CA GLN A 58 8.51 -24.36 8.02
C GLN A 58 9.22 -25.70 7.88
N SER A 59 9.85 -25.94 6.72
CA SER A 59 10.60 -27.17 6.45
C SER A 59 11.92 -27.23 7.23
N CYS A 60 12.61 -26.10 7.38
CA CYS A 60 13.91 -26.00 8.01
C CYS A 60 13.97 -24.79 8.96
N PRO A 61 13.66 -24.94 10.25
CA PRO A 61 13.63 -23.82 11.19
C PRO A 61 15.01 -23.18 11.45
N ASP A 62 16.10 -23.90 11.20
CA ASP A 62 17.48 -23.41 11.30
C ASP A 62 18.00 -22.76 9.99
N ILE A 63 17.12 -22.47 9.03
CA ILE A 63 17.50 -21.86 7.75
C ILE A 63 18.16 -20.49 7.94
N THR A 64 19.24 -20.24 7.21
CA THR A 64 19.97 -18.98 7.32
C THR A 64 19.31 -17.88 6.49
N ARG A 65 19.60 -16.62 6.85
CA ARG A 65 19.16 -15.47 6.05
C ARG A 65 19.74 -15.52 4.63
N GLU A 66 20.95 -16.04 4.46
CA GLU A 66 21.59 -16.18 3.15
C GLU A 66 20.84 -17.17 2.26
N ASP A 67 20.39 -18.30 2.83
CA ASP A 67 19.58 -19.30 2.12
C ASP A 67 18.22 -18.74 1.70
N LEU A 68 17.55 -18.00 2.60
CA LEU A 68 16.27 -17.35 2.29
C LEU A 68 16.39 -16.31 1.17
N LEU A 69 17.53 -15.62 1.06
CA LEU A 69 17.78 -14.68 -0.04
C LEU A 69 18.02 -15.41 -1.36
N ALA A 70 18.71 -16.55 -1.33
CA ALA A 70 18.92 -17.38 -2.51
C ALA A 70 17.59 -17.93 -3.05
N GLU A 71 16.68 -18.35 -2.16
CA GLU A 71 15.34 -18.87 -2.52
C GLU A 71 14.47 -17.86 -3.30
N VAL A 72 14.72 -16.55 -3.10
CA VAL A 72 14.02 -15.46 -3.79
C VAL A 72 14.91 -14.71 -4.79
N ASP A 73 15.95 -15.36 -5.32
CA ASP A 73 16.87 -14.81 -6.33
C ASP A 73 17.48 -13.45 -5.96
N TYR A 74 17.74 -13.20 -4.66
CA TYR A 74 18.25 -11.92 -4.16
C TYR A 74 17.44 -10.69 -4.61
N LYS A 75 16.13 -10.85 -4.86
CA LYS A 75 15.20 -9.75 -5.22
C LYS A 75 15.13 -8.66 -4.15
N VAL A 76 15.51 -9.00 -2.92
CA VAL A 76 15.64 -8.07 -1.80
C VAL A 76 17.06 -8.13 -1.24
N LYS A 77 17.53 -7.01 -0.68
CA LYS A 77 18.85 -6.90 -0.06
C LYS A 77 18.70 -6.91 1.45
N VAL A 78 19.70 -7.45 2.15
CA VAL A 78 19.82 -7.30 3.60
C VAL A 78 19.94 -5.81 3.91
N VAL A 79 19.07 -5.33 4.80
CA VAL A 79 19.22 -4.00 5.39
C VAL A 79 20.07 -4.17 6.64
N SER A 80 21.25 -3.57 6.66
CA SER A 80 21.96 -3.30 7.91
C SER A 80 21.20 -2.20 8.64
N ILE A 81 20.57 -2.56 9.76
CA ILE A 81 19.88 -1.62 10.66
C ILE A 81 20.88 -1.07 11.66
#